data_AF-A0A937SP37-F1
#
_entry.id   AF-A0A937SP37-F1
#
_cell.length_a   1.000
_cell.length_b   1.000
_cell.length_c   1.000
_cell.angle_alpha   90.00
_cell.angle_beta   90.00
_cell.angle_gamma   90.00
#
_symmetry.space_group_name_H-M   'P 1'
#
loop_
_entity.id
_entity.type
_entity.pdbx_description
1 polymer ?
#
loop_
_entity_poly.entity_id
_entity_poly.type
_entity_poly.pdbx_seq_one_letter_code
_entity_poly.pdbx_strand_id
1 'polypeptide(L)'
;MKRAQAGSKPRIAIHRPRPAGWKKIRRIRSIKYQAIFFDFDGVLVESAEIKSRAFRTLYAEHGEAVLKQALAYHLAHEGISRVDKILHCHRQLLGIELSENELAELAKRYSSLVLEAVVACDGVPGALDFLKSNSKKLPIFVVSGTPEAELQDIIERRGMSGYFTSAHGSPRRKGPIVMDLLFEHSLNGPDCLFVGDAMTDYHGAEEAGLQFIGRVGHGEDNPFPGGTMIIPDLTGLSI
;
A
#
# COMPACT_ATOMS: atom_id res chain seq x y z
N MET A 1 20.75 70.35 28.34
CA MET A 1 21.80 69.96 27.35
C MET A 1 23.10 69.84 28.16
N LYS A 2 23.89 68.76 28.24
CA LYS A 2 24.08 67.51 27.51
C LYS A 2 24.38 66.41 28.55
N ARG A 3 23.89 65.20 28.29
CA ARG A 3 24.13 63.98 29.09
C ARG A 3 25.59 63.53 28.96
N ALA A 4 26.14 63.01 30.06
CA ALA A 4 27.42 62.32 30.10
C ALA A 4 27.39 61.05 29.24
N GLN A 5 28.38 60.91 28.35
CA GLN A 5 28.66 59.68 27.62
C GLN A 5 29.74 58.89 28.38
N ALA A 6 29.40 57.68 28.78
CA ALA A 6 30.34 56.70 29.30
C ALA A 6 31.10 56.05 28.13
N GLY A 7 32.41 56.29 28.06
CA GLY A 7 33.33 55.60 27.16
C GLY A 7 33.82 54.29 27.77
N SER A 8 33.81 53.22 26.97
CA SER A 8 34.04 51.83 27.32
C SER A 8 35.51 51.49 27.63
N LYS A 9 35.73 50.68 28.67
CA LYS A 9 36.97 49.92 28.88
C LYS A 9 36.99 48.67 27.97
N PRO A 10 38.15 48.20 27.49
CA PRO A 10 38.23 47.01 26.65
C PRO A 10 37.87 45.75 27.46
N ARG A 11 36.89 44.96 26.99
CA ARG A 11 36.59 43.64 27.53
C ARG A 11 37.59 42.63 26.97
N ILE A 12 38.44 42.10 27.85
CA ILE A 12 39.28 40.93 27.61
C ILE A 12 38.35 39.75 27.29
N ALA A 13 38.51 39.15 26.11
CA ALA A 13 37.75 37.98 25.69
C ALA A 13 38.26 36.75 26.47
N ILE A 14 37.51 36.34 27.50
CA ILE A 14 37.76 35.08 28.19
C ILE A 14 37.23 33.97 27.28
N HIS A 15 38.13 33.32 26.53
CA HIS A 15 37.83 32.11 25.75
C HIS A 15 37.51 30.98 26.74
N ARG A 16 36.22 30.70 26.98
CA ARG A 16 35.81 29.47 27.67
C ARG A 16 35.78 28.35 26.63
N PRO A 17 36.56 27.27 26.78
CA PRO A 17 36.46 26.13 25.89
C PRO A 17 35.06 25.52 26.03
N ARG A 18 34.42 25.20 24.90
CA ARG A 18 33.17 24.44 24.88
C ARG A 18 33.46 23.04 25.43
N PRO A 19 32.61 22.48 26.31
CA PRO A 19 32.81 21.10 26.75
C PRO A 19 32.69 20.15 25.54
N ALA A 20 33.73 19.34 25.35
CA ALA A 20 33.72 18.25 24.38
C ALA A 20 32.68 17.22 24.82
N GLY A 21 31.67 16.96 23.97
CA GLY A 21 30.66 15.93 24.25
C GLY A 21 29.21 16.25 23.89
N TRP A 22 28.90 17.46 23.40
CA TRP A 22 27.55 17.71 22.86
C TRP A 22 27.40 17.11 21.46
N LYS A 23 26.92 15.87 21.38
CA LYS A 23 26.22 15.38 20.19
C LYS A 23 25.08 16.36 19.90
N LYS A 24 25.08 16.98 18.72
CA LYS A 24 23.91 17.70 18.19
C LYS A 24 22.70 16.80 18.42
N ILE A 25 21.76 17.24 19.25
CA ILE A 25 20.42 16.68 19.27
C ILE A 25 19.92 16.86 17.84
N ARG A 26 19.87 15.78 17.06
CA ARG A 26 19.18 15.80 15.77
C ARG A 26 17.76 16.20 16.14
N ARG A 27 17.38 17.42 15.77
CA ARG A 27 16.00 17.89 15.83
C ARG A 27 15.20 16.78 15.15
N ILE A 28 14.42 16.03 15.92
CA ILE A 28 13.54 14.98 15.39
C ILE A 28 12.68 15.73 14.39
N ARG A 29 12.89 15.50 13.10
CA ARG A 29 11.96 15.98 12.08
C ARG A 29 10.63 15.35 12.48
N SER A 30 9.58 16.14 12.67
CA SER A 30 8.23 15.58 12.59
C SER A 30 8.18 14.95 11.20
N ILE A 31 8.21 13.61 11.12
CA ILE A 31 8.20 12.92 9.84
C ILE A 31 6.81 13.20 9.28
N LYS A 32 6.72 14.18 8.38
CA LYS A 32 5.54 14.41 7.57
C LYS A 32 5.85 13.73 6.25
N TYR A 33 5.10 12.69 5.92
CA TYR A 33 5.28 11.98 4.66
C TYR A 33 5.04 12.93 3.47
N GLN A 34 5.79 12.71 2.39
CA GLN A 34 5.61 13.44 1.13
C GLN A 34 4.41 12.91 0.35
N ALA A 35 4.18 11.59 0.38
CA ALA A 35 3.06 10.91 -0.23
C ALA A 35 2.73 9.61 0.50
N ILE A 36 1.54 9.07 0.25
CA ILE A 36 1.12 7.76 0.74
C ILE A 36 0.65 6.89 -0.42
N PHE A 37 1.03 5.63 -0.39
CA PHE A 37 0.63 4.59 -1.30
C PHE A 37 -0.22 3.59 -0.52
N PHE A 38 -1.36 3.22 -1.07
CA PHE A 38 -2.27 2.23 -0.50
C PHE A 38 -2.39 1.04 -1.45
N ASP A 39 -2.33 -0.18 -0.93
CA ASP A 39 -3.11 -1.24 -1.56
C ASP A 39 -4.62 -0.92 -1.43
N PHE A 40 -5.43 -1.50 -2.29
CA PHE A 40 -6.87 -1.28 -2.27
C PHE A 40 -7.62 -2.35 -1.45
N ASP A 41 -7.34 -3.61 -1.71
CA ASP A 41 -8.16 -4.75 -1.33
C ASP A 41 -7.63 -5.37 -0.03
N GLY A 42 -8.38 -5.27 1.05
CA GLY A 42 -7.90 -5.62 2.41
C GLY A 42 -7.34 -4.41 3.17
N VAL A 43 -7.14 -3.27 2.50
CA VAL A 43 -6.61 -2.04 3.12
C VAL A 43 -7.59 -0.87 3.10
N LEU A 44 -8.26 -0.62 1.97
CA LEU A 44 -9.28 0.42 1.86
C LEU A 44 -10.69 -0.16 1.89
N VAL A 45 -10.84 -1.42 1.48
CA VAL A 45 -12.11 -2.16 1.43
C VAL A 45 -11.93 -3.59 1.92
N GLU A 46 -12.95 -4.16 2.56
CA GLU A 46 -12.94 -5.51 3.14
C GLU A 46 -13.23 -6.58 2.05
N SER A 47 -12.34 -6.68 1.05
CA SER A 47 -12.56 -7.49 -0.16
C SER A 47 -11.70 -8.76 -0.29
N ALA A 48 -10.73 -8.99 0.60
CA ALA A 48 -9.84 -10.16 0.53
C ALA A 48 -10.60 -11.49 0.49
N GLU A 49 -11.59 -11.68 1.38
CA GLU A 49 -12.40 -12.90 1.42
C GLU A 49 -13.34 -13.03 0.19
N ILE A 50 -13.82 -11.91 -0.37
CA ILE A 50 -14.61 -11.93 -1.63
C ILE A 50 -13.77 -12.54 -2.76
N LYS A 51 -12.51 -12.13 -2.85
CA LYS A 51 -11.56 -12.63 -3.84
C LYS A 51 -11.19 -14.10 -3.60
N SER A 52 -10.98 -14.49 -2.34
CA SER A 52 -10.75 -15.89 -1.97
C SER A 52 -11.93 -16.79 -2.36
N ARG A 53 -13.18 -16.33 -2.14
CA ARG A 53 -14.38 -17.05 -2.59
C ARG A 53 -14.48 -17.15 -4.10
N ALA A 54 -14.15 -16.10 -4.84
CA ALA A 54 -14.15 -16.13 -6.30
C ALA A 54 -13.11 -17.15 -6.84
N PHE A 55 -11.92 -17.22 -6.23
CA PHE A 55 -10.93 -18.26 -6.55
C PHE A 55 -11.46 -19.66 -6.23
N ARG A 56 -12.11 -19.84 -5.06
CA ARG A 56 -12.74 -21.12 -4.69
C ARG A 56 -13.76 -21.56 -5.74
N THR A 57 -14.63 -20.65 -6.17
CA THR A 57 -15.63 -20.91 -7.21
C THR A 57 -14.99 -21.25 -8.55
N LEU A 58 -13.91 -20.56 -8.93
CA LEU A 58 -13.22 -20.81 -10.19
C LEU A 58 -12.60 -22.22 -10.24
N TYR A 59 -12.08 -22.73 -9.12
CA TYR A 59 -11.39 -24.01 -9.05
C TYR A 59 -12.22 -25.19 -8.51
N ALA A 60 -13.48 -24.96 -8.11
CA ALA A 60 -14.33 -25.98 -7.48
C ALA A 60 -14.55 -27.22 -8.35
N GLU A 61 -14.60 -27.06 -9.67
CA GLU A 61 -14.87 -28.14 -10.63
C GLU A 61 -13.64 -29.02 -10.91
N HIS A 62 -12.45 -28.64 -10.44
CA HIS A 62 -11.20 -29.36 -10.70
C HIS A 62 -10.82 -30.36 -9.60
N GLY A 63 -11.71 -30.60 -8.63
CA GLY A 63 -11.52 -31.54 -7.54
C GLY A 63 -10.78 -30.98 -6.33
N GLU A 64 -10.99 -31.61 -5.18
CA GLU A 64 -10.52 -31.14 -3.85
C GLU A 64 -9.01 -30.90 -3.78
N ALA A 65 -8.20 -31.77 -4.40
CA ALA A 65 -6.74 -31.65 -4.36
C ALA A 65 -6.24 -30.39 -5.09
N VAL A 66 -6.81 -30.09 -6.26
CA VAL A 66 -6.47 -28.89 -7.04
C VAL A 66 -6.99 -27.66 -6.34
N LEU A 67 -8.25 -27.69 -5.89
CA LEU A 67 -8.86 -26.58 -5.16
C LEU A 67 -8.02 -26.17 -3.96
N LYS A 68 -7.59 -27.14 -3.15
CA LYS A 68 -6.74 -26.88 -1.98
C LYS A 68 -5.41 -26.22 -2.37
N GLN A 69 -4.76 -26.69 -3.42
CA GLN A 69 -3.49 -26.13 -3.89
C GLN A 69 -3.67 -24.73 -4.49
N ALA A 70 -4.72 -24.51 -5.27
CA ALA A 70 -5.04 -23.21 -5.85
C ALA A 70 -5.36 -22.16 -4.77
N LEU A 71 -6.09 -22.54 -3.72
CA LEU A 71 -6.38 -21.67 -2.59
C LEU A 71 -5.12 -21.37 -1.75
N ALA A 72 -4.28 -22.38 -1.49
CA ALA A 72 -3.01 -22.16 -0.81
C ALA A 72 -2.11 -21.20 -1.60
N TYR A 73 -2.04 -21.36 -2.91
CA TYR A 73 -1.30 -20.45 -3.78
C TYR A 73 -1.90 -19.04 -3.78
N HIS A 74 -3.23 -18.92 -3.82
CA HIS A 74 -3.93 -17.63 -3.76
C HIS A 74 -3.57 -16.84 -2.49
N LEU A 75 -3.68 -17.49 -1.33
CA LEU A 75 -3.42 -16.87 -0.03
C LEU A 75 -1.94 -16.52 0.16
N ALA A 76 -1.02 -17.35 -0.35
CA ALA A 76 0.41 -17.04 -0.31
C ALA A 76 0.81 -15.89 -1.25
N HIS A 77 -0.04 -15.53 -2.22
CA HIS A 77 0.23 -14.55 -3.27
C HIS A 77 -0.92 -13.53 -3.40
N GLU A 78 -1.43 -13.07 -2.26
CA GLU A 78 -2.31 -11.91 -2.20
C GLU A 78 -1.63 -10.68 -2.80
N GLY A 79 -2.41 -9.77 -3.36
CA GLY A 79 -1.87 -8.60 -4.08
C GLY A 79 -1.22 -8.88 -5.46
N ILE A 80 -1.03 -10.13 -5.89
CA ILE A 80 -0.64 -10.46 -7.28
C ILE A 80 -1.85 -10.42 -8.24
N SER A 81 -1.60 -10.08 -9.51
CA SER A 81 -2.56 -10.17 -10.61
C SER A 81 -3.28 -11.52 -10.64
N ARG A 82 -4.60 -11.46 -10.84
CA ARG A 82 -5.41 -12.67 -11.06
C ARG A 82 -4.97 -13.44 -12.30
N VAL A 83 -4.50 -12.74 -13.34
CA VAL A 83 -4.06 -13.36 -14.60
C VAL A 83 -2.85 -14.24 -14.35
N ASP A 84 -1.86 -13.72 -13.62
CA ASP A 84 -0.67 -14.48 -13.22
C ASP A 84 -1.03 -15.69 -12.36
N LYS A 85 -1.99 -15.52 -11.45
CA LYS A 85 -2.50 -16.61 -10.61
C LYS A 85 -3.21 -17.70 -11.42
N ILE A 86 -4.06 -17.32 -12.38
CA ILE A 86 -4.76 -18.27 -13.25
C ILE A 86 -3.75 -19.04 -14.11
N LEU A 87 -2.78 -18.35 -14.72
CA LEU A 87 -1.70 -18.96 -15.48
C LEU A 87 -0.90 -19.97 -14.64
N HIS A 88 -0.51 -19.58 -13.41
CA HIS A 88 0.18 -20.48 -12.51
C HIS A 88 -0.65 -21.73 -12.20
N CYS A 89 -1.90 -21.56 -11.78
CA CYS A 89 -2.74 -22.67 -11.40
C CYS A 89 -2.98 -23.65 -12.57
N HIS A 90 -3.26 -23.14 -13.78
CA HIS A 90 -3.48 -24.00 -14.93
C HIS A 90 -2.21 -24.76 -15.32
N ARG A 91 -1.07 -24.08 -15.36
CA ARG A 91 0.19 -24.71 -15.76
C ARG A 91 0.71 -25.69 -14.71
N GLN A 92 0.75 -25.28 -13.45
CA GLN A 92 1.41 -26.04 -12.38
C GLN A 92 0.50 -27.08 -11.71
N LEU A 93 -0.81 -26.82 -11.63
CA LEU A 93 -1.74 -27.71 -10.91
C LEU A 93 -2.54 -28.59 -11.87
N LEU A 94 -2.87 -28.08 -13.06
CA LEU A 94 -3.67 -28.81 -14.06
C LEU A 94 -2.85 -29.38 -15.22
N GLY A 95 -1.61 -28.90 -15.42
CA GLY A 95 -0.81 -29.27 -16.60
C GLY A 95 -1.41 -28.75 -17.91
N ILE A 96 -2.21 -27.68 -17.86
CA ILE A 96 -2.90 -27.07 -19.00
C ILE A 96 -2.19 -25.76 -19.35
N GLU A 97 -1.74 -25.65 -20.60
CA GLU A 97 -1.31 -24.37 -21.17
C GLU A 97 -2.54 -23.68 -21.78
N LEU A 98 -2.87 -22.49 -21.28
CA LEU A 98 -4.02 -21.73 -21.76
C LEU A 98 -3.67 -20.91 -23.00
N SER A 99 -4.58 -20.90 -23.98
CA SER A 99 -4.60 -19.86 -25.00
C SER A 99 -4.98 -18.50 -24.39
N GLU A 100 -4.70 -17.42 -25.12
CA GLU A 100 -5.07 -16.06 -24.71
C GLU A 100 -6.59 -15.92 -24.49
N ASN A 101 -7.40 -16.58 -25.33
CA ASN A 101 -8.85 -16.55 -25.22
C ASN A 101 -9.36 -17.27 -23.96
N GLU A 102 -8.84 -18.47 -23.67
CA GLU A 102 -9.23 -19.21 -22.47
C GLU A 102 -8.83 -18.46 -21.19
N LEU A 103 -7.64 -17.86 -21.18
CA LEU A 103 -7.19 -17.01 -20.07
C LEU A 103 -8.09 -15.79 -19.88
N ALA A 104 -8.46 -15.11 -20.97
CA ALA A 104 -9.36 -13.97 -20.94
C ALA A 104 -10.77 -14.37 -20.43
N GLU A 105 -11.28 -15.52 -20.84
CA GLU A 105 -12.57 -16.05 -20.37
C GLU A 105 -12.56 -16.35 -18.86
N LEU A 106 -11.50 -16.99 -18.36
CA LEU A 106 -11.34 -17.27 -16.92
C LEU A 106 -11.18 -15.98 -16.11
N ALA A 107 -10.39 -15.03 -16.59
CA ALA A 107 -10.23 -13.72 -15.95
C ALA A 107 -11.56 -12.94 -15.92
N LYS A 108 -12.36 -13.02 -16.99
CA LYS A 108 -13.71 -12.43 -17.07
C LYS A 108 -14.69 -13.13 -16.13
N ARG A 109 -14.67 -14.46 -16.05
CA ARG A 109 -15.48 -15.23 -15.08
C ARG A 109 -15.15 -14.80 -13.67
N TYR A 110 -13.86 -14.69 -13.33
CA TYR A 110 -13.43 -14.17 -12.04
C TYR A 110 -13.93 -12.74 -11.79
N SER A 111 -13.77 -11.83 -12.76
CA SER A 111 -14.25 -10.45 -12.66
C SER A 111 -15.75 -10.38 -12.35
N SER A 112 -16.56 -11.19 -13.04
CA SER A 112 -18.02 -11.25 -12.82
C SER A 112 -18.42 -11.73 -11.42
N LEU A 113 -17.54 -12.45 -10.72
CA LEU A 113 -17.75 -12.90 -9.35
C LEU A 113 -17.36 -11.85 -8.30
N VAL A 114 -16.47 -10.91 -8.65
CA VAL A 114 -15.89 -9.98 -7.67
C VAL A 114 -16.41 -8.56 -7.81
N LEU A 115 -16.63 -8.04 -9.02
CA LEU A 115 -16.80 -6.61 -9.25
C LEU A 115 -17.93 -6.00 -8.39
N GLU A 116 -19.15 -6.52 -8.53
CA GLU A 116 -20.30 -6.03 -7.76
C GLU A 116 -20.13 -6.22 -6.25
N ALA A 117 -19.56 -7.36 -5.86
CA ALA A 117 -19.32 -7.66 -4.46
C ALA A 117 -18.32 -6.70 -3.82
N VAL A 118 -17.24 -6.33 -4.54
CA VAL A 118 -16.24 -5.37 -4.07
C VAL A 118 -16.79 -3.95 -4.04
N VAL A 119 -17.59 -3.56 -5.03
CA VAL A 119 -18.28 -2.25 -5.02
C VAL A 119 -19.17 -2.12 -3.79
N ALA A 120 -19.92 -3.18 -3.45
CA ALA A 120 -20.87 -3.19 -2.35
C ALA A 120 -20.28 -3.50 -0.96
N CYS A 121 -19.04 -4.00 -0.88
CA CYS A 121 -18.46 -4.40 0.41
C CYS A 121 -18.15 -3.20 1.31
N ASP A 122 -17.99 -3.48 2.60
CA ASP A 122 -17.66 -2.47 3.59
C ASP A 122 -16.26 -1.87 3.35
N GLY A 123 -16.10 -0.59 3.70
CA GLY A 123 -14.77 0.01 3.80
C GLY A 123 -14.06 -0.48 5.06
N VAL A 124 -12.73 -0.60 4.98
CA VAL A 124 -11.92 -0.87 6.18
C VAL A 124 -12.14 0.28 7.19
N PRO A 125 -12.35 -0.01 8.49
CA PRO A 125 -12.59 1.02 9.49
C PRO A 125 -11.51 2.11 9.48
N GLY A 126 -11.94 3.37 9.55
CA GLY A 126 -11.06 4.54 9.51
C GLY A 126 -10.54 4.91 8.11
N ALA A 127 -10.67 4.08 7.08
CA ALA A 127 -10.09 4.36 5.76
C ALA A 127 -10.66 5.62 5.11
N LEU A 128 -11.99 5.77 5.09
CA LEU A 128 -12.63 6.96 4.51
C LEU A 128 -12.30 8.23 5.29
N ASP A 129 -12.24 8.16 6.62
CA ASP A 129 -11.93 9.31 7.46
C ASP A 129 -10.47 9.72 7.33
N PHE A 130 -9.57 8.74 7.18
CA PHE A 130 -8.17 8.96 6.83
C PHE A 130 -8.06 9.69 5.49
N LEU A 131 -8.72 9.19 4.44
CA LEU A 131 -8.69 9.78 3.10
C LEU A 131 -9.22 11.22 3.13
N LYS A 132 -10.38 11.47 3.74
CA LYS A 132 -10.96 12.82 3.90
C LYS A 132 -10.01 13.79 4.61
N SER A 133 -9.29 13.29 5.62
CA SER A 133 -8.40 14.11 6.45
C SER A 133 -7.08 14.43 5.77
N ASN A 134 -6.66 13.63 4.78
CA ASN A 134 -5.29 13.68 4.25
C ASN A 134 -5.21 13.96 2.74
N SER A 135 -6.21 13.61 1.92
CA SER A 135 -6.12 13.75 0.45
C SER A 135 -5.88 15.18 -0.03
N LYS A 136 -6.27 16.19 0.76
CA LYS A 136 -6.01 17.61 0.47
C LYS A 136 -4.66 18.13 0.97
N LYS A 137 -3.93 17.33 1.76
CA LYS A 137 -2.69 17.73 2.44
C LYS A 137 -1.44 17.16 1.76
N LEU A 138 -1.55 16.01 1.12
CA LEU A 138 -0.48 15.32 0.40
C LEU A 138 -1.05 14.39 -0.67
N PRO A 139 -0.26 14.03 -1.71
CA PRO A 139 -0.64 13.02 -2.68
C PRO A 139 -0.92 11.67 -2.04
N ILE A 140 -1.97 11.02 -2.53
CA ILE A 140 -2.35 9.65 -2.15
C ILE A 140 -2.51 8.83 -3.43
N PHE A 141 -1.81 7.71 -3.51
CA PHE A 141 -1.82 6.80 -4.64
C PHE A 141 -2.44 5.46 -4.25
N VAL A 142 -3.13 4.82 -5.19
CA VAL A 142 -3.53 3.42 -5.06
C VAL A 142 -2.66 2.57 -5.98
N VAL A 143 -2.11 1.48 -5.45
CA VAL A 143 -1.29 0.52 -6.18
C VAL A 143 -1.82 -0.88 -5.87
N SER A 144 -2.55 -1.49 -6.80
CA SER A 144 -3.31 -2.73 -6.55
C SER A 144 -2.96 -3.87 -7.52
N GLY A 145 -3.14 -5.12 -7.08
CA GLY A 145 -3.12 -6.31 -7.95
C GLY A 145 -4.39 -6.48 -8.81
N THR A 146 -5.43 -5.69 -8.57
CA THR A 146 -6.65 -5.66 -9.38
C THR A 146 -6.34 -5.10 -10.78
N PRO A 147 -6.91 -5.64 -11.88
CA PRO A 147 -6.74 -5.07 -13.22
C PRO A 147 -7.09 -3.58 -13.24
N GLU A 148 -6.27 -2.76 -13.88
CA GLU A 148 -6.35 -1.30 -13.77
C GLU A 148 -7.73 -0.74 -14.15
N ALA A 149 -8.31 -1.18 -15.28
CA ALA A 149 -9.64 -0.74 -15.70
C ALA A 149 -10.74 -1.14 -14.69
N GLU A 150 -10.63 -2.32 -14.09
CA GLU A 150 -11.57 -2.78 -13.05
C GLU A 150 -11.39 -1.99 -11.75
N LEU A 151 -10.15 -1.70 -11.35
CA LEU A 151 -9.84 -0.88 -10.18
C LEU A 151 -10.43 0.53 -10.33
N GLN A 152 -10.26 1.14 -11.51
CA GLN A 152 -10.79 2.48 -11.80
C GLN A 152 -12.32 2.52 -11.74
N ASP A 153 -13.01 1.52 -12.32
CA ASP A 153 -14.46 1.38 -12.23
C ASP A 153 -14.93 1.23 -10.77
N ILE A 154 -14.26 0.39 -9.99
CA ILE A 154 -14.58 0.20 -8.56
C ILE A 154 -14.43 1.53 -7.79
N ILE A 155 -13.32 2.23 -7.98
CA ILE A 155 -13.04 3.50 -7.29
C ILE A 155 -14.09 4.56 -7.64
N GLU A 156 -14.50 4.64 -8.91
CA GLU A 156 -15.55 5.55 -9.37
C GLU A 156 -16.90 5.20 -8.75
N ARG A 157 -17.32 3.95 -8.85
CA ARG A 157 -18.62 3.48 -8.34
C ARG A 157 -18.74 3.57 -6.81
N ARG A 158 -17.63 3.49 -6.09
CA ARG A 158 -17.57 3.74 -4.63
C ARG A 158 -17.43 5.22 -4.27
N GLY A 159 -17.38 6.12 -5.24
CA GLY A 159 -17.27 7.57 -5.02
C GLY A 159 -15.94 7.98 -4.39
N MET A 160 -14.86 7.23 -4.64
CA MET A 160 -13.56 7.42 -4.00
C MET A 160 -12.56 8.19 -4.89
N SER A 161 -12.88 8.42 -6.17
CA SER A 161 -11.95 9.04 -7.14
C SER A 161 -11.37 10.38 -6.66
N GLY A 162 -12.16 11.18 -5.94
CA GLY A 162 -11.72 12.49 -5.44
C GLY A 162 -10.69 12.48 -4.31
N TYR A 163 -10.32 11.30 -3.78
CA TYR A 163 -9.31 11.16 -2.72
C TYR A 163 -7.91 10.84 -3.23
N PHE A 164 -7.78 10.39 -4.47
CA PHE A 164 -6.51 9.87 -4.99
C PHE A 164 -5.92 10.81 -6.04
N THR A 165 -4.59 10.95 -6.02
CA THR A 165 -3.83 11.58 -7.08
C THR A 165 -3.85 10.71 -8.34
N SER A 166 -3.66 9.40 -8.18
CA SER A 166 -3.89 8.40 -9.24
C SER A 166 -4.02 6.99 -8.65
N ALA A 167 -4.60 6.08 -9.42
CA ALA A 167 -4.80 4.68 -9.05
C ALA A 167 -4.32 3.78 -10.19
N HIS A 168 -3.47 2.81 -9.85
CA HIS A 168 -2.77 1.94 -10.80
C HIS A 168 -2.96 0.48 -10.43
N GLY A 169 -3.22 -0.32 -11.45
CA GLY A 169 -3.51 -1.74 -11.29
C GLY A 169 -2.57 -2.66 -12.08
N SER A 170 -2.88 -3.94 -12.06
CA SER A 170 -2.25 -4.92 -12.96
C SER A 170 -2.61 -4.62 -14.43
N PRO A 171 -1.77 -5.00 -15.42
CA PRO A 171 -0.71 -6.02 -15.36
C PRO A 171 0.64 -5.55 -14.79
N ARG A 172 0.82 -4.24 -14.53
CA ARG A 172 2.06 -3.74 -13.93
C ARG A 172 2.20 -4.24 -12.50
N ARG A 173 3.44 -4.50 -12.07
CA ARG A 173 3.76 -4.91 -10.69
C ARG A 173 3.90 -3.68 -9.78
N LYS A 174 3.64 -3.88 -8.49
CA LYS A 174 3.58 -2.80 -7.49
C LYS A 174 4.90 -2.01 -7.39
N GLY A 175 6.04 -2.69 -7.25
CA GLY A 175 7.37 -2.04 -7.18
C GLY A 175 7.63 -1.07 -8.35
N PRO A 176 7.55 -1.53 -9.61
CA PRO A 176 7.64 -0.65 -10.79
C PRO A 176 6.65 0.51 -10.80
N ILE A 177 5.38 0.29 -10.43
CA ILE A 177 4.40 1.37 -10.32
C ILE A 177 4.86 2.43 -9.32
N VAL A 178 5.29 2.00 -8.12
CA VAL A 178 5.74 2.91 -7.07
C VAL A 178 6.97 3.69 -7.53
N MET A 179 7.97 3.03 -8.12
CA MET A 179 9.18 3.70 -8.63
C MET A 179 8.86 4.77 -9.69
N ASP A 180 7.95 4.47 -10.62
CA ASP A 180 7.53 5.43 -11.64
C ASP A 180 6.82 6.64 -11.01
N LEU A 181 5.96 6.42 -10.02
CA LEU A 181 5.27 7.49 -9.30
C LEU A 181 6.22 8.34 -8.45
N LEU A 182 7.24 7.73 -7.83
CA LEU A 182 8.28 8.48 -7.12
C LEU A 182 9.01 9.42 -8.08
N PHE A 183 9.35 8.93 -9.27
CA PHE A 183 10.03 9.72 -10.30
C PHE A 183 9.13 10.83 -10.84
N GLU A 184 7.91 10.51 -11.28
CA GLU A 184 6.94 11.44 -11.87
C GLU A 184 6.63 12.61 -10.93
N HIS A 185 6.48 12.34 -9.63
CA HIS A 185 6.12 13.33 -8.64
C HIS A 185 7.33 13.91 -7.88
N SER A 186 8.56 13.56 -8.26
CA SER A 186 9.80 14.01 -7.59
C SER A 186 9.80 13.73 -6.09
N LEU A 187 9.32 12.55 -5.69
CA LEU A 187 9.19 12.11 -4.31
C LEU A 187 10.44 11.36 -3.84
N ASN A 188 10.78 11.52 -2.56
CA ASN A 188 11.83 10.74 -1.91
C ASN A 188 11.22 9.50 -1.24
N GLY A 189 11.59 8.30 -1.69
CA GLY A 189 11.06 7.01 -1.19
C GLY A 189 11.05 6.91 0.34
N PRO A 190 12.19 7.16 1.04
CA PRO A 190 12.24 7.09 2.50
C PRO A 190 11.34 8.08 3.25
N ASP A 191 10.85 9.13 2.57
CA ASP A 191 9.88 10.09 3.10
C ASP A 191 8.44 9.78 2.63
N CYS A 192 8.20 8.60 2.04
CA CYS A 192 6.88 8.11 1.62
C CYS A 192 6.49 6.85 2.42
N LEU A 193 5.19 6.62 2.53
CA LEU A 193 4.60 5.48 3.23
C LEU A 193 3.82 4.60 2.27
N PHE A 194 4.02 3.29 2.33
CA PHE A 194 3.12 2.30 1.75
C PHE A 194 2.32 1.62 2.88
N VAL A 195 1.00 1.56 2.73
CA VAL A 195 0.11 0.77 3.60
C VAL A 195 -0.47 -0.40 2.79
N GLY A 196 -0.20 -1.61 3.24
CA GLY A 196 -0.52 -2.86 2.52
C GLY A 196 -0.90 -3.98 3.49
N ASP A 197 -1.62 -4.99 3.02
CA ASP A 197 -2.03 -6.18 3.79
C ASP A 197 -1.29 -7.45 3.35
N ALA A 198 -0.62 -7.44 2.20
CA ALA A 198 0.07 -8.60 1.64
C ALA A 198 1.60 -8.42 1.55
N MET A 199 2.34 -9.54 1.51
CA MET A 199 3.80 -9.53 1.29
C MET A 199 4.21 -8.88 -0.03
N THR A 200 3.34 -8.86 -1.04
CA THR A 200 3.60 -8.13 -2.29
C THR A 200 3.71 -6.62 -2.09
N ASP A 201 2.97 -6.07 -1.12
CA ASP A 201 3.03 -4.65 -0.79
C ASP A 201 4.31 -4.35 -0.04
N TYR A 202 4.65 -5.20 0.92
CA TYR A 202 5.90 -5.12 1.67
C TYR A 202 7.10 -5.12 0.73
N HIS A 203 7.16 -6.08 -0.20
CA HIS A 203 8.25 -6.16 -1.17
C HIS A 203 8.24 -4.98 -2.16
N GLY A 204 7.07 -4.53 -2.60
CA GLY A 204 6.96 -3.35 -3.46
C GLY A 204 7.46 -2.07 -2.77
N ALA A 205 7.19 -1.93 -1.48
CA ALA A 205 7.68 -0.82 -0.67
C ALA A 205 9.19 -0.92 -0.44
N GLU A 206 9.70 -2.11 -0.09
CA GLU A 206 11.13 -2.37 0.11
C GLU A 206 11.95 -2.10 -1.15
N GLU A 207 11.50 -2.62 -2.30
CA GLU A 207 12.14 -2.41 -3.62
C GLU A 207 12.28 -0.92 -3.96
N ALA A 208 11.24 -0.13 -3.65
CA ALA A 208 11.21 1.31 -3.91
C ALA A 208 11.74 2.18 -2.74
N GLY A 209 12.19 1.56 -1.64
CA GLY A 209 12.74 2.26 -0.48
C GLY A 209 11.74 3.08 0.33
N LEU A 210 10.45 2.69 0.34
CA LEU A 210 9.39 3.29 1.14
C LEU A 210 9.40 2.80 2.59
N GLN A 211 8.86 3.61 3.49
CA GLN A 211 8.41 3.08 4.79
C GLN A 211 7.16 2.23 4.59
N PHE A 212 6.98 1.20 5.42
CA PHE A 212 5.85 0.28 5.30
C PHE A 212 5.08 0.16 6.61
N ILE A 213 3.75 0.16 6.51
CA ILE A 213 2.83 -0.25 7.57
C ILE A 213 1.96 -1.39 7.05
N GLY A 214 1.98 -2.51 7.75
CA GLY A 214 1.12 -3.65 7.47
C GLY A 214 -0.28 -3.48 8.06
N ARG A 215 -1.34 -3.67 7.29
CA ARG A 215 -2.69 -3.88 7.84
C ARG A 215 -2.83 -5.37 8.12
N VAL A 216 -3.08 -5.75 9.38
CA VAL A 216 -3.35 -7.13 9.78
C VAL A 216 -4.60 -7.13 10.65
N GLY A 217 -5.70 -7.69 10.14
CA GLY A 217 -6.99 -7.67 10.80
C GLY A 217 -7.00 -8.40 12.13
N HIS A 218 -8.01 -8.13 12.95
CA HIS A 218 -8.15 -8.79 14.24
C HIS A 218 -8.32 -10.31 14.07
N GLY A 219 -7.36 -11.08 14.61
CA GLY A 219 -7.38 -12.54 14.54
C GLY A 219 -6.79 -13.14 13.26
N GLU A 220 -6.24 -12.30 12.38
CA GLU A 220 -5.47 -12.74 11.21
C GLU A 220 -4.01 -13.02 11.59
N ASP A 221 -3.37 -13.94 10.86
CA ASP A 221 -1.95 -14.20 11.00
C ASP A 221 -1.15 -13.05 10.39
N ASN A 222 -0.11 -12.59 11.08
CA ASN A 222 0.78 -11.55 10.56
C ASN A 222 1.69 -12.14 9.45
N PRO A 223 1.56 -11.71 8.18
CA PRO A 223 2.39 -12.24 7.11
C PRO A 223 3.78 -11.58 7.06
N PHE A 224 3.98 -10.47 7.78
CA PHE A 224 5.15 -9.61 7.63
C PHE A 224 6.33 -10.04 8.51
N PRO A 225 7.58 -9.71 8.10
CA PRO A 225 8.76 -9.92 8.93
C PRO A 225 8.65 -9.25 10.30
N GLY A 226 9.30 -9.87 11.30
CA GLY A 226 9.35 -9.33 12.67
C GLY A 226 9.90 -7.91 12.72
N GLY A 227 9.24 -7.03 13.47
CA GLY A 227 9.60 -5.62 13.59
C GLY A 227 8.90 -4.69 12.59
N THR A 228 8.14 -5.24 11.63
CA THR A 228 7.22 -4.46 10.79
C THR A 228 6.14 -3.81 11.66
N MET A 229 5.93 -2.51 11.47
CA MET A 229 4.80 -1.81 12.11
C MET A 229 3.50 -2.32 11.50
N ILE A 230 2.56 -2.76 12.35
CA ILE A 230 1.25 -3.23 11.91
C ILE A 230 0.12 -2.48 12.61
N ILE A 231 -1.01 -2.35 11.92
CA ILE A 231 -2.25 -1.76 12.42
C ILE A 231 -3.43 -2.69 12.07
N PRO A 232 -4.48 -2.77 12.91
CA PRO A 232 -5.64 -3.61 12.63
C PRO A 232 -6.54 -3.04 11.53
N ASP A 233 -6.61 -1.71 11.47
CA ASP A 233 -7.37 -0.93 10.51
C ASP A 233 -6.79 0.50 10.48
N LEU A 234 -7.43 1.43 9.78
CA LEU A 234 -6.94 2.80 9.61
C LEU A 234 -7.47 3.76 10.70
N THR A 235 -8.19 3.27 11.70
CA THR A 235 -8.76 4.08 12.78
C THR A 235 -7.65 4.71 13.61
N GLY A 236 -7.64 6.05 13.67
CA GLY A 236 -6.66 6.79 14.45
C GLY A 236 -5.26 6.82 13.85
N LEU A 237 -5.05 6.29 12.63
CA LEU A 237 -3.78 6.42 11.93
C LEU A 237 -3.47 7.91 11.68
N SER A 238 -2.41 8.40 12.34
CA SER A 238 -1.95 9.78 12.23
C SER A 238 -0.58 9.85 11.56
N ILE A 239 -0.44 10.76 10.60
CA ILE A 239 0.75 10.96 9.76
C ILE A 239 1.18 12.43 9.69
#